data_AF-A0A7C7E270-F1
#
_entry.id   AF-A0A7C7E270-F1
#
_cell.length_a   1.000
_cell.length_b   1.000
_cell.length_c   1.000
_cell.angle_alpha   90.00
_cell.angle_beta   90.00
_cell.angle_gamma   90.00
#
_symmetry.space_group_name_H-M   'P 1'
#
loop_
_entity.id
_entity.type
_entity.pdbx_description
1 polymer ?
#
loop_
_entity_poly.entity_id
_entity_poly.type
_entity_poly.pdbx_seq_one_letter_code
_entity_poly.pdbx_strand_id
1 'polypeptide(L)'
;YHEIAPHLVLMAFLHRVVNGNGALDREYAIGSRRMDLCLRYGGPHPVTMGMELKVWRDGEADPLEEELVQLDEYLAGLGLDCGWLVIFDRRSGLPPIAQRTTVERITSPQGRTIAVIRA
;
A
#
# COMPACT_ATOMS: atom_id res chain seq x y z
N TYR A 1 2.21 -11.66 15.20
CA TYR A 1 0.74 -11.59 15.03
C TYR A 1 0.14 -10.22 15.40
N HIS A 2 0.78 -9.09 15.04
CA HIS A 2 0.23 -7.72 15.25
C HIS A 2 0.24 -6.84 13.99
N GLU A 3 0.49 -7.41 12.81
CA GLU A 3 0.31 -6.75 11.50
C GLU A 3 -1.14 -6.75 11.05
N ILE A 4 -1.94 -7.70 11.53
CA ILE A 4 -3.26 -7.99 10.97
C ILE A 4 -4.26 -6.84 11.16
N ALA A 5 -4.22 -6.10 12.28
CA ALA A 5 -5.29 -5.14 12.59
C ALA A 5 -5.37 -3.94 11.63
N PRO A 6 -4.29 -3.18 11.36
CA PRO A 6 -4.32 -2.10 10.37
C PRO A 6 -4.67 -2.59 8.96
N HIS A 7 -4.08 -3.71 8.54
CA HIS A 7 -4.37 -4.36 7.27
C HIS A 7 -5.85 -4.73 7.14
N LEU A 8 -6.44 -5.39 8.14
CA LEU A 8 -7.86 -5.77 8.15
C LEU A 8 -8.78 -4.56 8.10
N VAL A 9 -8.47 -3.50 8.85
CA VAL A 9 -9.31 -2.29 8.86
C VAL A 9 -9.26 -1.60 7.50
N LEU A 10 -8.07 -1.46 6.90
CA LEU A 10 -7.95 -0.86 5.57
C LEU A 10 -8.60 -1.74 4.49
N MET A 11 -8.44 -3.06 4.55
CA MET A 11 -9.14 -3.98 3.65
C MET A 11 -10.65 -3.89 3.82
N ALA A 12 -11.18 -3.87 5.03
CA ALA A 12 -12.62 -3.73 5.29
C ALA A 12 -13.15 -2.37 4.78
N PHE A 13 -12.35 -1.30 4.94
CA PHE A 13 -12.64 0.01 4.36
C PHE A 13 -12.72 -0.09 2.83
N LEU A 14 -11.72 -0.68 2.18
CA LEU A 14 -11.62 -0.81 0.72
C LEU A 14 -12.60 -1.82 0.13
N HIS A 15 -13.13 -2.76 0.92
CA HIS A 15 -14.16 -3.69 0.48
C HIS A 15 -15.42 -2.97 -0.05
N ARG A 16 -15.69 -1.73 0.36
CA ARG A 16 -16.76 -0.92 -0.23
C ARG A 16 -16.60 -0.69 -1.73
N VAL A 17 -15.38 -0.77 -2.25
CA VAL A 17 -15.09 -0.59 -3.68
C VAL A 17 -15.61 -1.78 -4.47
N VAL A 18 -15.58 -2.99 -3.88
CA VAL A 18 -16.23 -4.18 -4.43
C VAL A 18 -17.74 -3.96 -4.57
N ASN A 19 -18.36 -3.31 -3.58
CA ASN A 19 -19.79 -2.99 -3.63
C ASN A 19 -20.15 -1.99 -4.76
N GLY A 20 -19.16 -1.29 -5.33
CA GLY A 20 -19.34 -0.31 -6.42
C GLY A 20 -18.93 -0.84 -7.80
N ASN A 21 -19.05 -2.14 -8.07
CA ASN A 21 -18.56 -2.82 -9.28
C ASN A 21 -17.02 -2.76 -9.46
N GLY A 22 -16.28 -2.69 -8.36
CA GLY A 22 -14.83 -2.87 -8.34
C GLY A 22 -14.42 -4.30 -7.97
N ALA A 23 -13.12 -4.54 -7.95
CA ALA A 23 -12.50 -5.75 -7.43
C ALA A 23 -11.34 -5.36 -6.51
N LEU A 24 -11.14 -6.15 -5.45
CA LEU A 24 -10.01 -6.06 -4.55
C LEU A 24 -9.35 -7.44 -4.50
N ASP A 25 -8.23 -7.59 -5.18
CA ASP A 25 -7.41 -8.79 -5.02
C ASP A 25 -6.46 -8.59 -3.84
N ARG A 26 -6.36 -9.63 -3.02
CA ARG A 26 -5.40 -9.71 -1.91
C ARG A 26 -4.29 -10.66 -2.29
N GLU A 27 -3.09 -10.42 -1.74
CA GLU A 27 -1.94 -11.31 -1.95
C GLU A 27 -1.70 -11.59 -3.44
N TYR A 28 -1.83 -10.54 -4.26
CA TYR A 28 -1.84 -10.67 -5.71
C TYR A 28 -0.48 -11.17 -6.18
N ALA A 29 -0.46 -12.42 -6.67
CA ALA A 29 0.76 -13.09 -7.07
C ALA A 29 1.28 -12.53 -8.40
N ILE A 30 2.51 -12.05 -8.39
CA ILE A 30 3.26 -11.64 -9.59
C ILE A 30 4.57 -12.42 -9.58
N GLY A 31 4.66 -13.45 -10.41
CA GLY A 31 5.78 -14.38 -10.37
C GLY A 31 5.87 -15.12 -9.03
N SER A 32 7.01 -15.02 -8.35
CA SER A 32 7.26 -15.65 -7.04
C SER A 32 6.90 -14.76 -5.83
N ARG A 33 6.49 -13.52 -6.06
CA ARG A 33 6.24 -12.52 -5.02
C ARG A 33 4.75 -12.14 -4.94
N ARG A 34 4.33 -11.51 -3.83
CA ARG A 34 2.92 -11.19 -3.51
C ARG A 34 2.80 -9.73 -3.14
N MET A 35 2.06 -8.97 -3.94
CA MET A 35 1.66 -7.61 -3.57
C MET A 35 0.49 -7.69 -2.60
N ASP A 36 0.44 -6.82 -1.58
CA ASP A 36 -0.60 -6.89 -0.56
C ASP A 36 -2.00 -6.72 -1.14
N LEU A 37 -2.23 -5.62 -1.87
CA LEU A 37 -3.55 -5.30 -2.45
C LEU A 37 -3.44 -4.79 -3.89
N CYS A 38 -4.32 -5.31 -4.75
CA CYS A 38 -4.58 -4.78 -6.09
C CYS A 38 -6.05 -4.37 -6.18
N LEU A 39 -6.32 -3.07 -6.33
CA LEU A 39 -7.67 -2.56 -6.49
C LEU A 39 -7.97 -2.27 -7.96
N ARG A 40 -9.13 -2.69 -8.44
CA ARG A 40 -9.67 -2.33 -9.76
C ARG A 40 -11.04 -1.67 -9.60
N TYR A 41 -11.25 -0.51 -10.21
CA TYR A 41 -12.51 0.24 -10.10
C TYR A 41 -12.89 0.93 -11.42
N GLY A 42 -14.18 0.92 -11.79
CA GLY A 42 -14.68 1.70 -12.94
C GLY A 42 -15.19 0.90 -14.15
N GLY A 43 -15.57 -0.37 -14.00
CA GLY A 43 -16.22 -1.12 -15.07
C GLY A 43 -15.26 -1.65 -16.15
N PRO A 44 -15.62 -1.64 -17.45
CA PRO A 44 -14.87 -2.36 -18.51
C PRO A 44 -13.42 -1.93 -18.71
N HIS A 45 -13.06 -0.70 -18.32
CA HIS A 45 -11.69 -0.16 -18.38
C HIS A 45 -11.34 0.35 -16.98
N PRO A 46 -11.02 -0.55 -16.03
CA PRO A 46 -10.89 -0.17 -14.64
C PRO A 46 -9.58 0.61 -14.41
N VAL A 47 -9.66 1.62 -13.54
CA VAL A 47 -8.47 2.15 -12.88
C VAL A 47 -7.92 1.05 -11.98
N THR A 48 -6.65 0.72 -12.17
CA THR A 48 -5.93 -0.27 -11.36
C THR A 48 -4.98 0.45 -10.42
N MET A 49 -4.96 0.06 -9.14
CA MET A 49 -4.07 0.62 -8.12
C MET A 49 -3.39 -0.51 -7.36
N GLY A 50 -2.06 -0.53 -7.41
CA GLY A 50 -1.23 -1.38 -6.55
C GLY A 50 -0.96 -0.69 -5.21
N MET A 51 -1.11 -1.43 -4.11
CA MET A 51 -0.86 -0.94 -2.76
C MET A 51 -0.04 -1.94 -1.95
N GLU A 52 0.98 -1.44 -1.24
CA GLU A 52 1.75 -2.20 -0.25
C GLU A 52 1.53 -1.59 1.14
N LEU A 53 1.38 -2.45 2.16
CA LEU A 53 1.01 -2.04 3.52
C LEU A 53 2.05 -2.55 4.51
N LYS A 54 2.72 -1.63 5.22
CA LYS A 54 3.72 -1.97 6.23
C LYS A 54 3.34 -1.47 7.60
N VAL A 55 3.65 -2.23 8.65
CA VAL A 55 3.59 -1.75 10.03
C VAL A 55 5.01 -1.51 10.52
N TRP A 56 5.30 -0.30 11.01
CA TRP A 56 6.60 0.07 11.56
C TRP A 56 6.54 0.14 13.08
N ARG A 57 7.43 -0.56 13.78
CA ARG A 57 7.41 -0.71 15.25
C ARG A 57 8.68 -0.21 15.92
N ASP A 58 8.62 -0.12 17.24
CA ASP A 58 9.78 0.20 18.07
C ASP A 58 10.92 -0.79 17.82
N GLY A 59 12.12 -0.25 17.61
CA GLY A 59 13.33 -1.05 17.35
C GLY A 59 13.47 -1.56 15.91
N GLU A 60 12.48 -1.36 15.04
CA GLU A 60 12.59 -1.67 13.61
C GLU A 60 13.19 -0.48 12.83
N ALA A 61 13.96 -0.78 11.79
CA ALA A 61 14.40 0.23 10.83
C ALA A 61 13.20 0.80 10.06
N ASP A 62 13.34 2.03 9.56
CA ASP A 62 12.30 2.62 8.70
C ASP A 62 12.17 1.78 7.42
N PRO A 63 10.98 1.23 7.12
CA PRO A 63 10.82 0.29 6.01
C PRO A 63 10.82 0.98 4.64
N LEU A 64 10.82 2.31 4.58
CA LEU A 64 10.59 3.07 3.34
C LEU A 64 11.43 2.60 2.15
N GLU A 65 12.76 2.49 2.30
CA GLU A 65 13.63 2.17 1.17
C GLU A 65 13.39 0.76 0.64
N GLU A 66 13.25 -0.22 1.53
CA GLU A 66 12.96 -1.62 1.18
C GLU A 66 11.62 -1.74 0.46
N GLU A 67 10.57 -1.12 1.02
CA GLU A 67 9.21 -1.21 0.49
C GLU A 67 9.04 -0.43 -0.82
N LEU A 68 9.79 0.67 -1.02
CA LEU A 68 9.81 1.39 -2.30
C LEU A 68 10.35 0.51 -3.43
N VAL A 69 11.46 -0.21 -3.19
CA VAL A 69 12.04 -1.13 -4.18
C VAL A 69 11.05 -2.25 -4.51
N GLN A 70 10.47 -2.85 -3.47
CA GLN A 70 9.54 -3.96 -3.63
C GLN A 70 8.27 -3.54 -4.39
N LEU A 71 7.65 -2.43 -4.01
CA LEU A 71 6.47 -1.91 -4.70
C LEU A 71 6.78 -1.56 -6.16
N ASP A 72 7.96 -0.98 -6.43
CA ASP A 72 8.37 -0.62 -7.78
C ASP A 72 8.45 -1.84 -8.72
N GLU A 73 8.94 -2.98 -8.23
CA GLU A 73 8.95 -4.25 -8.98
C GLU A 73 7.52 -4.77 -9.25
N TYR A 74 6.61 -4.65 -8.29
CA TYR A 74 5.21 -5.05 -8.50
C TYR A 74 4.49 -4.19 -9.52
N LEU A 75 4.66 -2.87 -9.42
CA LEU A 75 4.08 -1.93 -10.38
C LEU A 75 4.64 -2.18 -11.79
N ALA A 76 5.92 -2.57 -11.91
CA ALA A 76 6.49 -3.01 -13.18
C ALA A 76 5.78 -4.23 -13.75
N GLY A 77 5.54 -5.26 -12.93
CA GLY A 77 4.82 -6.47 -13.35
C GLY A 77 3.36 -6.22 -13.76
N LEU A 78 2.74 -5.18 -13.21
CA LEU A 78 1.37 -4.76 -13.55
C LEU A 78 1.30 -3.74 -14.69
N GLY A 79 2.43 -3.20 -15.15
CA GLY A 79 2.46 -2.11 -16.12
C GLY A 79 1.85 -0.80 -15.59
N LEU A 80 1.99 -0.55 -14.28
CA LEU A 80 1.49 0.66 -13.62
C LEU A 80 2.62 1.70 -13.45
N ASP A 81 2.29 2.97 -13.68
CA ASP A 81 3.22 4.09 -13.48
C ASP A 81 3.12 4.70 -12.08
N CYS A 82 2.14 4.28 -11.27
CA CYS A 82 1.94 4.78 -9.92
C CYS A 82 1.39 3.73 -8.96
N GLY A 83 1.68 3.92 -7.67
CA GLY A 83 1.22 3.04 -6.59
C GLY A 83 1.19 3.74 -5.24
N TRP A 84 0.75 2.99 -4.22
CA TRP A 84 0.58 3.51 -2.86
C TRP A 84 1.36 2.65 -1.88
N LEU A 85 2.17 3.29 -1.04
CA LEU A 85 2.82 2.64 0.10
C LEU A 85 2.21 3.21 1.37
N VAL A 86 1.59 2.36 2.18
CA VAL A 86 0.97 2.75 3.45
C VAL A 86 1.79 2.22 4.61
N ILE A 87 2.47 3.10 5.33
CA ILE A 87 3.25 2.77 6.52
C ILE A 87 2.44 3.15 7.77
N PHE A 88 1.94 2.15 8.48
CA PHE A 88 1.34 2.30 9.80
C PHE A 88 2.44 2.35 10.86
N ASP A 89 2.83 3.56 11.24
CA ASP A 89 3.83 3.78 12.27
C ASP A 89 3.20 3.60 13.66
N ARG A 90 3.56 2.49 14.30
CA ARG A 90 3.06 2.04 15.60
C ARG A 90 4.12 2.18 16.68
N ARG A 91 5.18 2.95 16.44
CA ARG A 91 6.18 3.27 17.46
C ARG A 91 5.54 4.00 18.65
N SER A 92 6.12 3.81 19.82
CA SER A 92 5.64 4.41 21.06
C SER A 92 5.91 5.92 21.11
N GLY A 93 5.07 6.65 21.84
CA GLY A 93 5.22 8.09 22.05
C GLY A 93 4.78 8.98 20.89
N LEU A 94 4.18 8.42 19.84
CA LEU A 94 3.71 9.20 18.70
C LEU A 94 2.40 9.96 18.99
N PRO A 95 2.19 11.13 18.36
CA PRO A 95 0.92 11.85 18.43
C PRO A 95 -0.27 11.01 17.91
N PRO A 96 -1.52 11.43 18.19
CA PRO A 96 -2.69 10.83 17.59
C PRO A 96 -2.60 10.79 16.06
N ILE A 97 -3.09 9.70 15.44
CA ILE A 97 -3.05 9.49 13.98
C ILE A 97 -3.49 10.72 13.17
N ALA A 98 -4.59 11.38 13.57
CA ALA A 98 -5.11 12.57 12.90
C ALA A 98 -4.14 13.77 12.85
N GLN A 99 -3.14 13.81 13.73
CA GLN A 99 -2.14 14.88 13.80
C GLN A 99 -0.83 14.53 13.09
N ARG A 100 -0.61 13.25 12.77
CA ARG A 100 0.67 12.76 12.21
C ARG A 100 0.54 12.03 10.88
N THR A 101 -0.68 11.85 10.37
CA THR A 101 -0.86 11.27 9.03
C THR A 101 -0.33 12.24 7.97
N THR A 102 0.64 11.79 7.18
CA THR A 102 1.23 12.55 6.08
C THR A 102 1.10 11.80 4.76
N VAL A 103 1.12 12.54 3.66
CA VAL A 103 1.24 12.02 2.30
C VAL A 103 2.40 12.70 1.62
N GLU A 104 3.31 11.92 1.07
CA GLU A 104 4.41 12.39 0.22
C GLU A 104 4.38 11.67 -1.12
N ARG A 105 4.82 12.33 -2.19
CA ARG A 105 5.04 11.69 -3.49
C ARG A 105 6.52 11.48 -3.69
N ILE A 106 6.91 10.23 -3.86
CA ILE A 106 8.30 9.82 -4.08
C ILE A 106 8.42 9.15 -5.44
N THR A 107 9.52 9.41 -6.14
CA THR A 107 9.86 8.71 -7.37
C THR A 107 10.61 7.43 -7.02
N SER A 108 10.13 6.29 -7.49
CA SER A 108 10.77 4.99 -7.30
C SER A 108 12.07 4.88 -8.10
N PRO A 109 12.94 3.88 -7.81
CA PRO A 109 14.17 3.66 -8.58
C PRO A 109 13.97 3.53 -10.09
N GLN A 110 12.86 2.92 -10.55
CA GLN A 110 12.53 2.80 -11.96
C GLN A 110 11.66 3.96 -12.51
N GLY A 111 11.49 5.04 -11.74
CA GLY A 111 10.83 6.27 -12.21
C GLY A 111 9.31 6.34 -12.01
N ARG A 112 8.72 5.41 -11.27
CA ARG A 112 7.27 5.40 -10.98
C ARG A 112 6.93 6.36 -9.85
N THR A 113 5.70 6.89 -9.84
CA THR A 113 5.24 7.80 -8.78
C THR A 113 4.57 7.00 -7.66
N ILE A 114 5.16 7.00 -6.47
CA ILE A 114 4.60 6.33 -5.29
C ILE A 114 4.07 7.38 -4.31
N ALA A 115 2.79 7.28 -3.97
CA ALA A 115 2.20 8.01 -2.86
C ALA A 115 2.50 7.27 -1.56
N VAL A 116 3.34 7.84 -0.71
CA VAL A 116 3.67 7.29 0.60
C VAL A 116 2.80 7.94 1.65
N ILE A 117 1.93 7.13 2.27
CA ILE A 117 1.16 7.51 3.46
C ILE A 117 1.91 7.02 4.69
N ARG A 118 2.21 7.91 5.63
CA ARG A 118 2.64 7.50 6.98
C ARG A 118 1.53 7.85 7.97
N ALA A 119 1.08 6.88 8.76
CA ALA A 119 -0.09 7.01 9.64
C ALA A 119 0.15 6.46 11.05
#